data_AF-A0A3B8NG49-F1
#
_entry.id   AF-A0A3B8NG49-F1
#
_cell.length_a   1.000
_cell.length_b   1.000
_cell.length_c   1.000
_cell.angle_alpha   90.00
_cell.angle_beta   90.00
_cell.angle_gamma   90.00
#
_symmetry.space_group_name_H-M   'P 1'
#
loop_
_entity.id
_entity.type
_entity.pdbx_description
1 polymer ?
#
loop_
_entity_poly.entity_id
_entity_poly.type
_entity_poly.pdbx_seq_one_letter_code
_entity_poly.pdbx_strand_id
1 'polypeptide(L)' 'LDSEPPQENHPLLDAPNCIITSHIASRTHESVARQAGMATRNLISFLNGKDDYTQANKFDS' A
#
# COMPACT_ATOMS: atom_id res chain seq x y z
N LEU A 1 -8.72 12.27 4.96
CA LEU A 1 -9.37 11.84 3.70
C LEU A 1 -9.66 10.39 3.91
N ASP A 2 -10.88 10.09 4.35
CA ASP A 2 -11.18 8.76 4.89
C ASP A 2 -11.79 7.85 3.80
N SER A 3 -12.18 8.47 2.68
CA SER A 3 -12.61 7.82 1.45
C SER A 3 -11.66 8.21 0.31
N GLU A 4 -11.33 7.22 -0.52
CA GLU A 4 -10.58 7.41 -1.76
C GLU A 4 -11.45 6.98 -2.96
N PRO A 5 -11.73 7.86 -3.93
CA PRO A 5 -11.34 9.27 -3.96
C PRO A 5 -12.06 10.13 -2.90
N PRO A 6 -11.54 11.34 -2.59
CA PRO A 6 -12.27 12.34 -1.82
C PRO A 6 -13.66 12.61 -2.38
N GLN A 7 -14.62 12.99 -1.52
CA GLN A 7 -15.81 13.68 -1.99
C GLN A 7 -15.42 15.04 -2.61
N GLU A 8 -16.16 15.47 -3.63
CA GLU A 8 -15.86 16.70 -4.38
C GLU A 8 -15.85 17.96 -3.50
N ASN A 9 -16.70 18.00 -2.47
CA ASN A 9 -16.82 19.11 -1.51
C ASN A 9 -16.09 18.84 -0.18
N HIS A 10 -15.05 18.00 -0.19
CA HIS A 10 -14.35 17.64 1.04
C HIS A 10 -13.57 18.85 1.60
N PRO A 11 -13.75 19.22 2.90
CA PRO A 11 -13.24 20.48 3.46
C PRO A 11 -11.71 20.63 3.39
N LEU A 12 -10.97 19.52 3.35
CA LEU A 12 -9.52 19.55 3.18
C LEU A 12 -9.05 20.00 1.79
N LEU A 13 -9.90 19.92 0.75
CA LEU A 13 -9.54 20.36 -0.61
C LEU A 13 -9.34 21.88 -0.69
N ASP A 14 -10.10 22.64 0.10
CA ASP A 14 -10.04 24.11 0.16
C ASP A 14 -9.30 24.63 1.41
N ALA A 15 -8.71 23.75 2.21
CA ALA A 15 -8.05 24.14 3.45
C ALA A 15 -6.78 24.98 3.18
N PRO A 16 -6.58 26.11 3.89
CA PRO A 16 -5.39 26.91 3.71
C PRO A 16 -4.14 26.11 4.10
N ASN A 17 -3.04 26.34 3.38
CA ASN A 17 -1.75 25.69 3.63
C ASN A 17 -1.76 24.15 3.50
N CYS A 18 -2.71 23.59 2.75
CA CYS A 18 -2.79 22.16 2.49
C CYS A 18 -2.34 21.82 1.05
N ILE A 19 -1.48 20.81 0.90
CA ILE A 19 -1.15 20.20 -0.41
C ILE A 19 -1.60 18.74 -0.35
N ILE A 20 -2.43 18.34 -1.30
CA ILE A 20 -3.01 17.00 -1.36
C ILE A 20 -2.50 16.27 -2.60
N THR A 21 -2.18 14.99 -2.44
CA THR A 21 -1.81 14.08 -3.54
C THR A 21 -2.74 12.87 -3.53
N SER A 22 -2.98 12.27 -4.69
CA SER A 22 -3.98 11.20 -4.89
C SER A 22 -3.53 9.80 -4.43
N HIS A 23 -2.95 9.68 -3.23
CA HIS A 23 -2.37 8.42 -2.72
C HIS A 23 -1.38 7.76 -3.70
N ILE A 24 -0.61 8.60 -4.40
CA ILE A 24 0.40 8.17 -5.38
C ILE A 24 1.83 8.24 -4.84
N ALA A 25 2.02 8.54 -3.56
CA ALA A 25 3.34 8.77 -2.97
C ALA A 25 4.31 7.58 -3.14
N SER A 26 3.80 6.35 -3.19
CA SER A 26 4.61 5.12 -3.32
C SER A 26 4.84 4.66 -4.77
N ARG A 27 4.19 5.30 -5.75
CA ARG A 27 3.99 4.78 -7.12
C ARG A 27 5.11 5.16 -8.10
N THR A 28 6.38 4.95 -7.75
CA THR A 28 7.44 4.99 -8.77
C THR A 28 7.45 3.69 -9.58
N HIS A 29 7.95 3.73 -10.82
CA HIS A 29 8.02 2.55 -11.68
C HIS A 29 8.78 1.40 -11.01
N GLU A 30 9.93 1.69 -10.40
CA GLU A 30 10.77 0.70 -9.73
C GLU A 30 10.15 0.20 -8.42
N SER A 31 9.46 1.08 -7.68
CA SER A 31 8.80 0.72 -6.42
C SER A 31 7.68 -0.29 -6.67
N VAL A 32 6.81 -0.01 -7.64
CA VAL A 32 5.68 -0.88 -8.01
C VAL A 32 6.17 -2.27 -8.40
N ALA A 33 7.20 -2.36 -9.25
CA ALA A 33 7.77 -3.64 -9.67
C ALA A 33 8.37 -4.43 -8.50
N ARG A 34 9.12 -3.77 -7.60
CA ARG A 34 9.70 -4.43 -6.41
C ARG A 34 8.63 -4.93 -5.44
N GLN A 35 7.60 -4.12 -5.18
CA GLN A 35 6.50 -4.47 -4.28
C GLN A 35 5.71 -5.67 -4.82
N ALA A 36 5.33 -5.64 -6.10
CA ALA A 36 4.64 -6.76 -6.75
C ALA A 36 5.49 -8.04 -6.69
N GLY A 37 6.77 -7.96 -7.07
CA GLY A 37 7.66 -9.11 -7.03
C GLY A 37 7.86 -9.68 -5.63
N MET A 38 7.98 -8.82 -4.61
CA MET A 38 8.08 -9.27 -3.21
C MET A 38 6.81 -9.98 -2.77
N ALA A 39 5.63 -9.39 -3.00
CA ALA A 39 4.35 -10.00 -2.63
C ALA A 39 4.13 -11.37 -3.29
N THR A 40 4.44 -11.49 -4.59
CA THR A 40 4.33 -12.76 -5.32
C THR A 40 5.26 -13.83 -4.75
N ARG A 41 6.54 -13.50 -4.52
CA ARG A 41 7.51 -14.44 -3.94
C ARG A 41 7.11 -14.85 -2.51
N ASN A 42 6.58 -13.90 -1.73
CA ASN A 42 6.10 -14.16 -0.38
C ASN A 42 4.99 -15.21 -0.36
N LEU A 43 3.99 -15.02 -1.23
CA LEU A 43 2.85 -15.93 -1.37
C LEU A 43 3.30 -17.33 -1.81
N ILE A 44 4.18 -17.43 -2.81
CA ILE A 44 4.73 -18.71 -3.26
C ILE A 44 5.47 -19.42 -2.12
N SER A 45 6.25 -18.69 -1.33
CA SER A 45 7.04 -19.27 -0.23
C SER A 45 6.14 -19.80 0.88
N PHE A 46 5.12 -19.02 1.27
CA PHE A 46 4.12 -19.44 2.25
C PHE A 46 3.36 -20.70 1.80
N LEU A 47 2.85 -20.72 0.56
CA LEU A 47 2.08 -21.87 0.05
C LEU A 47 2.92 -23.15 -0.10
N ASN A 48 4.24 -23.02 -0.26
CA ASN A 48 5.16 -24.16 -0.28
C ASN A 48 5.63 -24.60 1.12
N GLY A 49 5.13 -23.97 2.20
CA GLY A 49 5.53 -24.29 3.57
C GLY A 49 6.99 -23.95 3.87
N LYS A 50 7.57 -22.97 3.17
CA LYS A 50 8.90 -22.45 3.49
C LYS A 50 8.80 -21.45 4.65
N ASP A 51 9.90 -21.23 5.36
CA ASP A 51 9.96 -20.27 6.47
C ASP A 51 10.65 -18.94 6.10
N ASP A 52 10.96 -18.72 4.82
CA ASP A 52 11.63 -17.54 4.29
C ASP A 52 10.66 -16.42 3.83
N TYR A 53 9.35 -16.59 4.04
CA TYR A 53 8.37 -15.54 3.78
C TYR A 53 8.40 -14.48 4.88
N THR A 54 8.26 -13.22 4.47
CA THR A 54 8.14 -12.06 5.35
C THR A 54 6.68 -11.89 5.78
N GLN A 55 6.43 -11.91 7.08
CA GLN A 55 5.13 -11.63 7.69
C GLN A 55 5.34 -10.84 8.98
N ALA A 56 4.90 -9.58 8.97
CA ALA A 56 4.96 -8.73 10.17
C ALA A 56 3.92 -9.15 11.22
N ASN A 57 2.67 -9.32 10.80
CA ASN A 57 1.57 -9.74 11.67
C ASN A 57 1.31 -11.23 11.48
N LYS A 58 1.63 -12.05 12.48
CA LYS A 58 1.32 -13.48 12.48
C LYS A 58 -0.20 -13.68 12.53
N PHE A 59 -0.67 -14.77 11.93
CA PHE A 59 -2.06 -15.18 12.14
C PHE A 59 -2.18 -15.59 13.60
N ASP A 60 -3.18 -15.06 14.30
CA ASP A 60 -3.43 -15.44 15.69
C ASP A 60 -3.58 -16.97 15.75
N SER A 61 -2.81 -17.60 16.64
CA SER A 61 -2.86 -19.05 16.90
C SER A 61 -4.13 -19.44 17.63
#